data_AF-A0A383VR06-F1
#
_entry.id   AF-A0A383VR06-F1
#
_cell.length_a   1.000
_cell.length_b   1.000
_cell.length_c   1.000
_cell.angle_alpha   90.00
_cell.angle_beta   90.00
_cell.angle_gamma   90.00
#
_symmetry.space_group_name_H-M   'P 1'
#
loop_
_entity.id
_entity.type
_entity.pdbx_description
1 polymer ?
#
loop_
_entity_poly.entity_id
_entity_poly.type
_entity_poly.pdbx_seq_one_letter_code
_entity_poly.pdbx_strand_id
1 'polypeptide(L)'
;MLTFKAGSSAVAFRSTRPARSVAPQPAVVPTFNNVMSGASVGGRADEAGVVVAAPGAGMKWTMMRHGNKVKHLGRPADQRKALIRSLVTETLRHGQIRTTKVKAKVIKSYVDKMITLAKDGSLHARRQALAFVFDKELVASLFAAAPERYAERNGGYTRVKPEPYLRRGDATEMAVIELV
;
A
#
# COMPACT_ATOMS: atom_id res chain seq x y z
N MET A 1 -10.54 -68.72 -0.01
CA MET A 1 -11.88 -68.40 -0.56
C MET A 1 -12.81 -68.10 0.62
N LEU A 2 -12.80 -66.87 1.12
CA LEU A 2 -13.61 -66.39 2.24
C LEU A 2 -13.94 -64.91 1.97
N THR A 3 -15.19 -64.63 1.59
CA THR A 3 -15.66 -63.30 1.20
C THR A 3 -16.48 -62.67 2.33
N PHE A 4 -16.09 -61.45 2.70
CA PHE A 4 -16.73 -60.61 3.71
C PHE A 4 -18.14 -60.14 3.30
N LYS A 5 -19.01 -60.07 4.31
CA LYS A 5 -20.38 -59.56 4.26
C LYS A 5 -20.38 -58.06 4.58
N ALA A 6 -20.97 -57.23 3.72
CA ALA A 6 -21.44 -55.89 4.08
C ALA A 6 -22.55 -55.46 3.11
N GLY A 7 -23.78 -55.44 3.60
CA GLY A 7 -24.84 -54.64 2.99
C GLY A 7 -24.88 -53.28 3.67
N SER A 8 -25.21 -52.22 2.93
CA SER A 8 -26.12 -51.17 3.40
C SER A 8 -26.46 -50.18 2.27
N SER A 9 -27.74 -50.18 1.91
CA SER A 9 -28.58 -49.05 1.47
C SER A 9 -27.99 -47.97 0.55
N ALA A 10 -28.30 -48.09 -0.75
CA ALA A 10 -28.31 -46.98 -1.69
C ALA A 10 -29.54 -46.09 -1.42
N VAL A 11 -29.34 -44.93 -0.80
CA VAL A 11 -30.38 -43.89 -0.68
C VAL A 11 -30.25 -42.92 -1.84
N ALA A 12 -31.05 -43.16 -2.88
CA ALA A 12 -31.26 -42.22 -3.98
C ALA A 12 -32.19 -41.09 -3.50
N PHE A 13 -31.64 -39.92 -3.16
CA PHE A 13 -32.45 -38.73 -2.93
C PHE A 13 -32.30 -37.74 -4.09
N ARG A 14 -33.07 -38.01 -5.13
CA ARG A 14 -33.40 -37.06 -6.20
C ARG A 14 -34.42 -36.07 -5.63
N SER A 15 -33.98 -34.90 -5.19
CA SER A 15 -34.89 -33.77 -4.97
C SER A 15 -34.65 -32.73 -6.06
N THR A 16 -35.58 -32.73 -7.01
CA THR A 16 -35.84 -31.64 -7.95
C THR A 16 -36.14 -30.37 -7.17
N ARG A 17 -35.17 -29.46 -7.07
CA ARG A 17 -35.45 -28.08 -6.64
C ARG A 17 -36.28 -27.41 -7.74
N PRO A 18 -37.50 -26.92 -7.47
CA PRO A 18 -38.24 -26.17 -8.47
C PRO A 18 -37.51 -24.85 -8.75
N ALA A 19 -37.33 -24.54 -10.03
CA ALA A 19 -36.79 -23.27 -10.49
C ALA A 19 -37.68 -22.13 -9.97
N ARG A 20 -37.16 -21.33 -9.04
CA ARG A 20 -37.81 -20.10 -8.61
C ARG A 20 -37.64 -19.09 -9.75
N SER A 21 -38.68 -18.89 -10.55
CA SER A 21 -38.77 -17.82 -11.54
C SER A 21 -38.73 -16.48 -10.82
N VAL A 22 -37.54 -15.90 -10.70
CA VAL A 22 -37.40 -14.49 -10.30
C VAL A 22 -37.82 -13.68 -11.51
N ALA A 23 -39.06 -13.19 -11.50
CA ALA A 23 -39.52 -12.20 -12.46
C ALA A 23 -38.61 -10.96 -12.37
N PRO A 24 -38.17 -10.38 -13.51
CA PRO A 24 -37.43 -9.13 -13.48
C PRO A 24 -38.35 -8.02 -12.98
N GLN A 25 -37.96 -7.33 -11.91
CA GLN A 25 -38.67 -6.14 -11.46
C GLN A 25 -38.58 -5.06 -12.54
N PRO A 26 -39.67 -4.31 -12.82
CA PRO A 26 -39.63 -3.23 -13.79
C PRO A 26 -38.71 -2.11 -13.29
N ALA A 27 -37.79 -1.68 -14.15
CA ALA A 27 -36.92 -0.56 -13.89
C ALA A 27 -37.77 0.72 -13.70
N VAL A 28 -37.79 1.24 -12.48
CA VAL A 28 -38.35 2.57 -12.21
C VAL A 28 -37.35 3.58 -12.73
N VAL A 29 -37.64 4.15 -13.91
CA VAL A 29 -36.84 5.23 -14.49
C VAL A 29 -37.23 6.52 -13.78
N PRO A 30 -36.33 7.21 -13.06
CA PRO A 30 -36.65 8.54 -12.54
C PRO A 30 -36.79 9.51 -13.72
N THR A 31 -37.97 10.10 -13.88
CA THR A 31 -38.27 11.15 -14.85
C THR A 31 -37.36 12.34 -14.58
N PHE A 32 -36.36 12.51 -15.44
CA PHE A 32 -35.53 13.72 -15.47
C PHE A 32 -36.39 14.88 -15.96
N ASN A 33 -36.68 15.82 -15.06
CA ASN A 33 -37.24 17.10 -15.47
C ASN A 33 -36.12 17.93 -16.10
N ASN A 34 -36.14 17.98 -17.44
CA ASN A 34 -35.20 18.72 -18.26
C ASN A 34 -35.62 20.20 -18.28
N VAL A 35 -34.89 21.05 -17.57
CA VAL A 35 -34.85 22.49 -17.87
C VAL A 35 -33.55 22.76 -18.60
N MET A 36 -33.64 22.81 -19.93
CA MET A 36 -32.67 23.50 -20.75
C MET A 36 -32.63 24.98 -20.32
N SER A 37 -31.46 25.43 -19.87
CA SER A 37 -30.95 26.75 -20.24
C SER A 37 -29.43 26.63 -20.27
N GLY A 38 -28.87 26.80 -21.46
CA GLY A 38 -27.45 26.58 -21.72
C GLY A 38 -26.54 27.61 -21.06
N ALA A 39 -25.33 27.17 -20.72
CA ALA A 39 -24.11 27.94 -20.89
C ALA A 39 -22.90 27.00 -20.76
N SER A 40 -22.18 26.94 -21.87
CA SER A 40 -20.83 26.44 -22.13
C SER A 40 -19.79 26.40 -21.00
N VAL A 41 -18.87 25.44 -21.19
CA VAL A 41 -17.42 25.40 -20.86
C VAL A 41 -17.04 24.47 -19.70
N GLY A 42 -16.13 23.55 -20.02
CA GLY A 42 -15.68 22.45 -19.19
C GLY A 42 -14.70 22.82 -18.08
N GLY A 43 -14.40 21.83 -17.23
CA GLY A 43 -13.36 21.94 -16.21
C GLY A 43 -13.46 20.82 -15.17
N ARG A 44 -12.55 19.85 -15.28
CA ARG A 44 -12.26 18.85 -14.24
C ARG A 44 -11.87 19.53 -12.92
N ALA A 45 -12.28 18.93 -11.80
CA ALA A 45 -11.39 18.36 -10.77
C ALA A 45 -12.06 18.41 -9.39
N ASP A 46 -12.00 17.26 -8.72
CA ASP A 46 -12.35 17.03 -7.33
C ASP A 46 -11.76 18.08 -6.37
N GLU A 47 -12.61 18.85 -5.70
CA GLU A 47 -12.25 19.63 -4.51
C GLU A 47 -13.18 19.26 -3.35
N ALA A 48 -12.69 18.40 -2.45
CA ALA A 48 -13.21 18.30 -1.10
C ALA A 48 -12.59 19.42 -0.26
N GLY A 49 -13.34 20.49 -0.05
CA GLY A 49 -12.99 21.60 0.84
C GLY A 49 -14.23 22.41 1.19
N VAL A 50 -14.57 22.48 2.48
CA VAL A 50 -15.68 23.29 3.00
C VAL A 50 -15.49 24.75 2.60
N VAL A 51 -16.48 25.30 1.91
CA VAL A 51 -16.50 26.68 1.42
C VAL A 51 -17.28 27.55 2.40
N VAL A 52 -16.61 28.52 3.01
CA VAL A 52 -17.25 29.72 3.57
C VAL A 52 -16.59 30.92 2.87
N ALA A 53 -17.41 31.74 2.22
CA ALA A 53 -17.03 32.96 1.48
C ALA A 53 -17.73 34.17 2.14
N ALA A 54 -17.28 35.42 2.12
CA ALA A 54 -16.04 36.17 1.89
C ALA A 54 -16.31 37.61 2.45
N PRO A 55 -15.33 38.51 2.68
CA PRO A 55 -15.08 39.54 1.65
C PRO A 55 -13.63 40.07 1.60
N GLY A 56 -13.21 40.53 0.41
CA GLY A 56 -12.01 41.38 0.21
C GLY A 56 -10.89 40.71 -0.56
N ALA A 57 -10.54 41.28 -1.72
CA ALA A 57 -9.66 40.71 -2.72
C ALA A 57 -8.23 40.38 -2.24
N GLY A 58 -7.80 39.13 -2.49
CA GLY A 58 -6.52 38.89 -3.17
C GLY A 58 -5.30 38.46 -2.35
N MET A 59 -5.34 38.41 -1.02
CA MET A 59 -4.20 37.91 -0.24
C MET A 59 -4.54 36.57 0.42
N LYS A 60 -4.14 35.49 -0.25
CA LYS A 60 -4.10 34.14 0.32
C LYS A 60 -3.00 34.09 1.38
N TRP A 61 -3.35 34.39 2.63
CA TRP A 61 -2.48 34.18 3.79
C TRP A 61 -2.14 32.70 3.88
N THR A 62 -0.99 32.31 3.32
CA THR A 62 -0.51 30.94 3.40
C THR A 62 0.07 30.77 4.80
N MET A 63 -0.77 30.40 5.77
CA MET A 63 -0.27 30.00 7.08
C MET A 63 0.66 28.79 6.89
N MET A 64 1.86 28.89 7.47
CA MET A 64 2.78 27.76 7.51
C MET A 64 2.11 26.59 8.23
N ARG A 65 2.13 25.41 7.61
CA ARG A 65 1.69 24.19 8.28
C ARG A 65 2.74 23.77 9.30
N HIS A 66 2.48 24.02 10.57
CA HIS A 66 3.29 23.51 11.67
C HIS A 66 3.20 21.97 11.76
N GLY A 67 4.28 21.31 12.20
CA GLY A 67 4.28 19.86 12.44
C GLY A 67 4.31 18.96 11.20
N ASN A 68 4.62 19.49 10.01
CA ASN A 68 4.72 18.65 8.81
C ASN A 68 5.96 17.74 8.85
N LYS A 69 5.74 16.47 9.22
CA LYS A 69 6.77 15.41 9.27
C LYS A 69 6.89 14.63 7.96
N VAL A 70 6.02 14.90 6.97
CA VAL A 70 5.98 14.15 5.71
C VAL A 70 7.05 14.69 4.76
N LYS A 71 7.93 13.81 4.31
CA LYS A 71 8.96 14.15 3.33
C LYS A 71 8.39 14.00 1.92
N HIS A 72 8.21 15.12 1.21
CA HIS A 72 7.53 15.14 -0.09
C HIS A 72 8.38 14.60 -1.25
N LEU A 73 9.72 14.58 -1.14
CA LEU A 73 10.66 14.05 -2.15
C LEU A 73 10.49 14.66 -3.56
N GLY A 74 9.89 15.87 -3.66
CA GLY A 74 9.60 16.52 -4.94
C GLY A 74 8.57 15.79 -5.81
N ARG A 75 7.71 14.95 -5.22
CA ARG A 75 6.75 14.12 -5.96
C ARG A 75 5.34 14.20 -5.35
N PRO A 76 4.27 14.05 -6.17
CA PRO A 76 2.91 13.89 -5.67
C PRO A 76 2.77 12.61 -4.84
N ALA A 77 1.68 12.50 -4.07
CA ALA A 77 1.50 11.46 -3.06
C ALA A 77 1.57 10.03 -3.65
N ASP A 78 0.92 9.79 -4.79
CA ASP A 78 0.84 8.46 -5.40
C ASP A 78 2.21 7.99 -5.91
N GLN A 79 2.91 8.85 -6.64
CA GLN A 79 4.26 8.56 -7.13
C GLN A 79 5.25 8.37 -5.98
N ARG A 80 5.12 9.16 -4.91
CA ARG A 80 5.94 9.01 -3.71
C ARG A 80 5.70 7.66 -3.04
N LYS A 81 4.44 7.24 -2.90
CA LYS A 81 4.09 5.93 -2.32
C LYS A 81 4.67 4.78 -3.15
N ALA A 82 4.54 4.85 -4.48
CA ALA A 82 5.11 3.84 -5.39
C ALA A 82 6.64 3.76 -5.27
N LEU A 83 7.32 4.92 -5.24
CA LEU A 83 8.79 4.99 -5.09
C LEU A 83 9.28 4.39 -3.76
N ILE A 84 8.59 4.68 -2.65
CA ILE A 84 8.99 4.13 -1.34
C ILE A 84 8.77 2.62 -1.33
N ARG A 85 7.65 2.13 -1.87
CA ARG A 85 7.37 0.69 -1.98
C ARG A 85 8.42 -0.05 -2.80
N SER A 86 8.82 0.50 -3.95
CA SER A 86 9.86 -0.12 -4.78
C SER A 86 11.20 -0.18 -4.06
N LEU A 87 11.67 0.95 -3.52
CA LEU A 87 12.94 0.97 -2.78
C LEU A 87 12.97 0.02 -1.59
N VAL A 88 11.88 -0.09 -0.83
CA VAL A 88 11.79 -1.03 0.30
C VAL A 88 11.85 -2.48 -0.19
N THR A 89 11.10 -2.80 -1.24
CA THR A 89 11.08 -4.15 -1.83
C THR A 89 12.47 -4.55 -2.29
N GLU A 90 13.14 -3.67 -3.04
CA GLU A 90 14.50 -3.91 -3.52
C GLU A 90 15.49 -4.05 -2.34
N THR A 91 15.35 -3.23 -1.29
CA THR A 91 16.25 -3.28 -0.13
C THR A 91 16.14 -4.62 0.59
N LEU A 92 14.93 -5.15 0.73
CA LEU A 92 14.68 -6.46 1.33
C LEU A 92 15.17 -7.60 0.43
N ARG A 93 15.06 -7.45 -0.89
CA ARG A 93 15.50 -8.43 -1.88
C ARG A 93 17.02 -8.59 -1.92
N HIS A 94 17.75 -7.48 -1.96
CA HIS A 94 19.20 -7.46 -2.14
C HIS A 94 19.99 -7.30 -0.84
N GLY A 95 19.34 -6.93 0.26
CA GLY A 95 19.97 -6.65 1.55
C GLY A 95 20.69 -5.29 1.61
N GLN A 96 21.11 -4.73 0.48
CA GLN A 96 21.73 -3.41 0.39
C GLN A 96 21.43 -2.69 -0.92
N ILE A 97 21.27 -1.36 -0.87
CA ILE A 97 21.03 -0.51 -2.05
C ILE A 97 21.77 0.82 -1.93
N ARG A 98 22.29 1.30 -3.07
CA ARG A 98 22.82 2.66 -3.20
C ARG A 98 21.75 3.62 -3.69
N THR A 99 21.49 4.68 -2.95
CA THR A 99 20.47 5.69 -3.28
C THR A 99 20.88 7.07 -2.79
N THR A 100 20.02 8.08 -2.90
CA THR A 100 20.33 9.41 -2.35
C THR A 100 20.09 9.43 -0.84
N LYS A 101 20.90 10.20 -0.10
CA LYS A 101 20.80 10.28 1.37
C LYS A 101 19.40 10.64 1.87
N VAL A 102 18.71 11.53 1.15
CA VAL A 102 17.34 11.94 1.49
C VAL A 102 16.38 10.76 1.36
N LYS A 103 16.46 9.98 0.27
CA LYS A 103 15.63 8.79 0.06
C LYS A 103 15.96 7.71 1.10
N ALA A 104 17.25 7.44 1.35
CA ALA A 104 17.71 6.47 2.35
C ALA A 104 17.13 6.76 3.75
N LYS A 105 17.16 8.02 4.18
CA LYS A 105 16.58 8.46 5.47
C LYS A 105 15.06 8.26 5.55
N VAL A 106 14.34 8.33 4.43
CA VAL A 106 12.88 8.07 4.40
C VAL A 106 12.62 6.57 4.53
N ILE A 107 13.22 5.78 3.64
CA ILE A 107 12.94 4.35 3.52
C ILE A 107 13.35 3.57 4.77
N LYS A 108 14.37 4.02 5.51
CA LYS A 108 14.79 3.44 6.80
C LYS A 108 13.59 3.13 7.71
N SER A 109 12.72 4.11 7.92
CA SER A 109 11.54 3.95 8.79
C SER A 109 10.51 2.95 8.27
N TYR A 110 10.46 2.71 6.96
CA TYR A 110 9.55 1.75 6.34
C TYR A 110 10.13 0.34 6.38
N VAL A 111 11.43 0.20 6.10
CA VAL A 111 12.15 -1.08 6.20
C VAL A 111 12.10 -1.59 7.64
N ASP A 112 12.42 -0.73 8.61
CA ASP A 112 12.38 -1.10 10.03
C ASP A 112 10.98 -1.60 10.44
N LYS A 113 9.90 -0.97 9.94
CA LYS A 113 8.52 -1.42 10.19
C LYS A 113 8.23 -2.79 9.57
N MET A 114 8.71 -3.07 8.36
CA MET A 114 8.51 -4.38 7.74
C MET A 114 9.19 -5.50 8.53
N ILE A 115 10.38 -5.23 9.07
CA ILE A 115 11.10 -6.19 9.91
C ILE A 115 10.40 -6.38 11.25
N THR A 116 9.89 -5.31 11.88
CA THR A 116 9.07 -5.45 13.09
C THR A 116 7.83 -6.32 12.85
N LEU A 117 7.10 -6.10 11.75
CA LEU A 117 5.95 -6.95 11.39
C LEU A 117 6.36 -8.40 11.17
N ALA A 118 7.55 -8.63 10.58
CA ALA A 118 8.09 -9.97 10.36
C ALA A 118 8.44 -10.69 11.68
N LYS A 119 8.96 -9.97 12.68
CA LYS A 119 9.23 -10.51 14.02
C LYS A 119 7.95 -10.95 14.74
N ASP A 120 6.85 -10.20 14.58
CA ASP A 120 5.57 -10.55 15.22
C ASP A 120 4.96 -11.85 14.66
N GLY A 121 5.22 -12.18 13.39
CA GLY A 121 4.84 -13.44 12.75
C GLY A 121 3.33 -13.65 12.50
N SER A 122 2.45 -12.81 13.06
CA SER A 122 0.99 -12.97 13.01
C SER A 122 0.41 -12.91 11.59
N LEU A 123 -0.75 -13.54 11.39
CA LEU A 123 -1.48 -13.49 10.11
C LEU A 123 -1.84 -12.05 9.71
N HIS A 124 -2.18 -11.21 10.69
CA HIS A 124 -2.49 -9.81 10.46
C HIS A 124 -1.26 -9.04 9.96
N ALA A 125 -0.10 -9.23 10.60
CA ALA A 125 1.16 -8.63 10.17
C ALA A 125 1.56 -9.05 8.75
N ARG A 126 1.37 -10.34 8.41
CA ARG A 126 1.61 -10.84 7.03
C ARG A 126 0.72 -10.14 6.00
N ARG A 127 -0.57 -9.93 6.29
CA ARG A 127 -1.48 -9.20 5.38
C ARG A 127 -1.07 -7.74 5.19
N GLN A 128 -0.61 -7.08 6.26
CA GLN A 128 -0.09 -5.71 6.17
C GLN A 128 1.17 -5.64 5.30
N ALA A 129 2.11 -6.56 5.47
CA ALA A 129 3.33 -6.62 4.67
C ALA A 129 3.03 -6.86 3.18
N LEU A 130 2.10 -7.79 2.86
CA LEU A 130 1.65 -8.06 1.49
C LEU A 130 0.94 -6.87 0.83
N ALA A 131 0.30 -6.00 1.61
CA ALA A 131 -0.30 -4.79 1.05
C ALA A 131 0.75 -3.76 0.57
N PHE A 132 1.98 -3.84 1.10
CA PHE A 132 3.05 -2.87 0.87
C PHE A 132 4.15 -3.38 -0.07
N VAL A 133 4.65 -4.59 0.13
CA VAL A 133 5.70 -5.22 -0.69
C VAL A 133 5.06 -5.80 -1.96
N PHE A 134 5.78 -5.77 -3.09
CA PHE A 134 5.24 -6.29 -4.36
C PHE A 134 5.28 -7.82 -4.46
N ASP A 135 6.33 -8.44 -3.94
CA ASP A 135 6.59 -9.87 -4.10
C ASP A 135 6.12 -10.71 -2.92
N LYS A 136 5.28 -11.71 -3.19
CA LYS A 136 4.73 -12.61 -2.15
C LYS A 136 5.80 -13.54 -1.58
N GLU A 137 6.69 -14.05 -2.42
CA GLU A 137 7.77 -14.97 -2.04
C GLU A 137 8.78 -14.29 -1.11
N LEU A 138 9.12 -13.02 -1.40
CA LEU A 138 10.00 -12.22 -0.56
C LEU A 138 9.42 -12.00 0.83
N VAL A 139 8.10 -11.79 0.93
CA VAL A 139 7.44 -11.69 2.23
C VAL A 139 7.51 -13.03 2.97
N ALA A 140 7.29 -14.16 2.29
CA ALA A 140 7.40 -15.47 2.93
C ALA A 140 8.81 -15.74 3.48
N SER A 141 9.86 -15.44 2.71
CA SER A 141 11.25 -15.61 3.14
C SER A 141 11.64 -14.65 4.26
N LEU A 142 11.16 -13.40 4.22
CA LEU A 142 11.38 -12.42 5.29
C LEU A 142 10.80 -12.91 6.62
N PHE A 143 9.57 -13.41 6.62
CA PHE A 143 8.92 -13.90 7.84
C PHE A 143 9.54 -15.19 8.39
N ALA A 144 10.20 -15.98 7.55
CA ALA A 144 10.96 -17.15 8.00
C ALA A 144 12.30 -16.74 8.62
N ALA A 145 13.04 -15.82 7.99
CA ALA A 145 14.40 -15.48 8.40
C ALA A 145 14.50 -14.38 9.48
N ALA A 146 13.56 -13.43 9.51
CA ALA A 146 13.59 -12.30 10.44
C ALA A 146 13.59 -12.66 11.94
N PRO A 147 12.76 -13.61 12.43
CA PRO A 147 12.73 -13.92 13.87
C PRO A 147 14.06 -14.47 14.36
N GLU A 148 14.76 -15.28 13.55
CA GLU A 148 16.08 -15.81 13.90
C GLU A 148 17.17 -14.73 13.86
N ARG A 149 17.23 -13.93 12.79
CA ARG A 149 18.29 -12.92 12.62
C ARG A 149 18.18 -11.73 13.57
N TYR A 150 16.95 -11.34 13.92
CA TYR A 150 16.68 -10.09 14.65
C TYR A 150 16.06 -10.30 16.03
N ALA A 151 16.09 -11.52 16.58
CA ALA A 151 15.50 -11.86 17.88
C ALA A 151 15.90 -10.86 18.98
N GLU A 152 17.22 -10.70 19.18
CA GLU A 152 17.79 -9.94 20.29
C GLU A 152 17.73 -8.41 20.11
N ARG A 153 17.50 -7.94 18.88
CA ARG A 153 17.58 -6.51 18.55
C ARG A 153 16.23 -5.82 18.69
N ASN A 154 16.14 -4.87 19.62
CA ASN A 154 14.95 -4.02 19.83
C ASN A 154 14.99 -2.76 18.95
N GLY A 155 14.95 -2.95 17.63
CA GLY A 155 14.86 -1.87 16.64
C GLY A 155 16.19 -1.44 16.03
N GLY A 156 16.11 -0.55 15.03
CA GLY A 156 17.29 -0.10 14.27
C GLY A 156 17.91 -1.23 13.45
N TYR A 157 17.10 -1.87 12.62
CA TYR A 157 17.51 -3.00 11.77
C TYR A 157 18.25 -2.54 10.51
N THR A 158 18.12 -1.27 10.18
CA THR A 158 18.71 -0.69 8.98
C THR A 158 19.78 0.35 9.31
N ARG A 159 20.91 0.29 8.60
CA ARG A 159 21.98 1.29 8.68
C ARG A 159 22.03 2.10 7.39
N VAL A 160 22.26 3.41 7.53
CA VAL A 160 22.43 4.34 6.41
C VAL A 160 23.87 4.86 6.45
N LYS A 161 24.70 4.42 5.50
CA LYS A 161 26.08 4.84 5.34
C LYS A 161 26.15 5.92 4.24
N PRO A 162 26.47 7.18 4.55
CA PRO A 162 26.73 8.17 3.51
C PRO A 162 27.98 7.77 2.72
N GLU A 163 27.94 7.97 1.40
CA GLU A 163 29.12 7.79 0.56
C GLU A 163 30.01 9.04 0.64
N PRO A 164 31.35 8.90 0.55
CA PRO A 164 32.26 10.03 0.69
C PRO A 164 32.26 10.96 -0.53
N TYR A 165 31.80 10.47 -1.69
CA TYR A 165 31.76 11.24 -2.92
C TYR A 165 30.34 11.73 -3.24
N LEU A 166 30.28 12.91 -3.85
CA LEU A 166 29.05 13.43 -4.43
C LEU A 166 28.83 12.83 -5.82
N ARG A 167 27.58 12.66 -6.20
CA ARG A 167 27.26 12.20 -7.56
C ARG A 167 27.73 13.23 -8.59
N ARG A 168 28.45 12.75 -9.60
CA ARG A 168 28.91 13.58 -10.72
C ARG A 168 27.71 14.13 -11.50
N GLY A 169 27.72 15.43 -11.79
CA GLY A 169 26.70 16.12 -12.58
C GLY A 169 25.73 16.95 -11.74
N ASP A 170 25.12 16.37 -10.71
CA ASP A 170 24.11 17.07 -9.87
C ASP A 170 24.51 17.22 -8.40
N ALA A 171 25.77 16.91 -8.06
CA ALA A 171 26.37 17.05 -6.74
C ALA A 171 25.53 16.47 -5.59
N THR A 172 24.69 15.47 -5.86
CA THR A 172 23.80 14.90 -4.83
C THR A 172 24.57 14.00 -3.88
N GLU A 173 24.31 14.13 -2.58
CA GLU A 173 24.82 13.22 -1.56
C GLU A 173 24.21 11.81 -1.70
N MET A 174 25.07 10.84 -1.99
CA MET A 174 24.71 9.43 -2.08
C MET A 174 24.84 8.73 -0.71
N ALA A 175 24.08 7.66 -0.53
CA ALA A 175 24.13 6.83 0.66
C ALA A 175 23.74 5.39 0.32
N VAL A 176 24.42 4.45 0.97
CA VAL A 176 24.07 3.03 0.97
C VAL A 176 23.17 2.76 2.15
N ILE A 177 22.04 2.10 1.89
CA ILE A 177 21.21 1.50 2.94
C ILE A 177 21.52 0.00 3.01
N GLU A 178 21.77 -0.50 4.20
CA GLU A 178 22.09 -1.92 4.45
C GLU A 178 21.25 -2.46 5.62
N LEU A 179 20.83 -3.71 5.49
CA LEU A 179 20.31 -4.50 6.61
C LEU A 179 21.47 -4.94 7.49
N VAL A 180 21.29 -4.82 8.81
CA VAL A 180 22.25 -5.28 9.83
C VAL A 180 22.09 -6.78 10.06
#